data_AF-A0AAD7ZPJ1-F1
#
_entry.id   AF-A0AAD7ZPJ1-F1
#
_cell.length_a   1.000
_cell.length_b   1.000
_cell.length_c   1.000
_cell.angle_alpha   90.00
_cell.angle_beta   90.00
_cell.angle_gamma   90.00
#
_symmetry.space_group_name_H-M   'P 1'
#
loop_
_entity.id
_entity.type
_entity.pdbx_description
1 polymer ?
#
loop_
_entity_poly.entity_id
_entity_poly.type
_entity_poly.pdbx_seq_one_letter_code
_entity_poly.pdbx_strand_id
1 'polypeptide(L)'
;TEPCSIPKIYTEIGCKPIYARGQPNCPISFDCDFLSARNDFQCYYKGKAYTVGQQLDADPDNPCAVSCSCVLYDQGALWDCAVLDCPEYDGGLSYGDQNCYYKYSFDSCCARTKCYSSYDKLDQCQFNGTTYLEGQVIEHTTDPCSTCLCQSGFTGQLGKQFCREKQCSIELYNTQVIRDGCTPVYMENGCCPYDFRCPRDSDVVIGGGLVSGHRCKFGRLTFNIGDLLVSRNECELCSCIMPPFISCINVC
;
A
#
# COMPACT_ATOMS: atom_id res chain seq x y z
N THR A 1 12.37 14.13 15.60
CA THR A 1 12.79 12.83 15.04
C THR A 1 11.99 12.64 13.78
N GLU A 2 12.63 12.58 12.62
CA GLU A 2 11.92 12.30 11.37
C GLU A 2 11.35 10.87 11.40
N PRO A 3 10.12 10.67 10.90
CA PRO A 3 9.53 9.34 10.80
C PRO A 3 10.31 8.48 9.80
N CYS A 4 10.49 7.21 10.13
CA CYS A 4 11.17 6.26 9.25
C CYS A 4 10.29 6.00 8.02
N SER A 5 10.84 6.17 6.82
CA SER A 5 10.15 5.73 5.60
C SER A 5 10.32 4.21 5.45
N ILE A 6 9.33 3.46 5.90
CA ILE A 6 9.30 1.99 5.80
C ILE A 6 8.45 1.62 4.58
N PRO A 7 9.01 0.90 3.59
CA PRO A 7 8.22 0.41 2.46
C PRO A 7 7.05 -0.48 2.91
N LYS A 8 5.83 -0.17 2.41
CA LYS A 8 4.59 -0.86 2.80
C LYS A 8 4.60 -2.37 2.62
N ILE A 9 5.39 -2.87 1.67
CA ILE A 9 5.52 -4.31 1.43
C ILE A 9 5.90 -5.07 2.71
N TYR A 10 6.80 -4.53 3.54
CA TYR A 10 7.27 -5.24 4.72
C TYR A 10 6.17 -5.44 5.76
N THR A 11 5.41 -4.40 6.04
CA THR A 11 4.35 -4.45 7.06
C THR A 11 3.16 -5.25 6.58
N GLU A 12 2.80 -5.16 5.29
CA GLU A 12 1.61 -5.86 4.77
C GLU A 12 1.81 -7.35 4.58
N ILE A 13 3.00 -7.81 4.17
CA ILE A 13 3.26 -9.25 4.01
C ILE A 13 3.66 -9.95 5.31
N GLY A 14 3.83 -9.19 6.40
CA GLY A 14 4.11 -9.70 7.74
C GLY A 14 5.59 -9.91 8.07
N CYS A 15 6.50 -9.20 7.41
CA CYS A 15 7.91 -9.21 7.78
C CYS A 15 8.15 -8.55 9.14
N LYS A 16 9.14 -9.06 9.88
CA LYS A 16 9.44 -8.58 11.23
C LYS A 16 10.60 -7.58 11.21
N PRO A 17 10.46 -6.39 11.83
CA PRO A 17 11.54 -5.40 11.85
C PRO A 17 12.71 -5.88 12.70
N ILE A 18 13.93 -5.60 12.24
CA ILE A 18 15.18 -5.82 12.95
C ILE A 18 15.82 -4.46 13.25
N TYR A 19 16.14 -4.21 14.52
CA TYR A 19 16.70 -2.94 14.99
C TYR A 19 18.17 -3.06 15.37
N ALA A 20 18.94 -2.00 15.11
CA ALA A 20 20.28 -1.89 15.65
C ALA A 20 20.25 -1.71 17.18
N ARG A 21 21.28 -2.22 17.86
CA ARG A 21 21.42 -2.07 19.31
C ARG A 21 21.49 -0.59 19.68
N GLY A 22 20.57 -0.14 20.55
CA GLY A 22 20.51 1.27 20.97
C GLY A 22 19.82 2.21 19.99
N GLN A 23 19.23 1.69 18.89
CA GLN A 23 18.47 2.47 17.91
C GLN A 23 17.08 1.86 17.69
N PRO A 24 16.13 2.06 18.62
CA PRO A 24 14.79 1.44 18.54
C PRO A 24 13.83 2.15 17.58
N ASN A 25 14.21 3.30 17.03
CA ASN A 25 13.27 4.16 16.29
C ASN A 25 13.03 3.67 14.86
N CYS A 26 14.09 3.28 14.13
CA CYS A 26 13.99 2.80 12.76
C CYS A 26 14.63 1.41 12.62
N PRO A 27 13.96 0.46 11.93
CA PRO A 27 14.57 -0.81 11.60
C PRO A 27 15.73 -0.61 10.62
N ILE A 28 16.77 -1.43 10.77
CA ILE A 28 17.91 -1.49 9.85
C ILE A 28 17.71 -2.55 8.76
N SER A 29 16.79 -3.50 8.98
CA SER A 29 16.39 -4.54 8.03
C SER A 29 15.10 -5.21 8.51
N PHE A 30 14.57 -6.14 7.72
CA PHE A 30 13.44 -6.98 8.07
C PHE A 30 13.79 -8.47 7.94
N ASP A 31 13.17 -9.30 8.76
CA ASP A 31 13.13 -10.75 8.59
C ASP A 31 11.88 -11.13 7.79
N CYS A 32 12.12 -11.64 6.58
CA CYS A 32 11.11 -12.14 5.66
C CYS A 32 11.37 -13.62 5.29
N ASP A 33 12.20 -14.35 6.04
CA ASP A 33 12.66 -15.69 5.64
C ASP A 33 11.50 -16.70 5.56
N PHE A 34 10.47 -16.49 6.37
CA PHE A 34 9.25 -17.30 6.37
C PHE A 34 8.52 -17.33 5.02
N LEU A 35 8.74 -16.34 4.14
CA LEU A 35 8.14 -16.33 2.80
C LEU A 35 8.59 -17.54 1.98
N SER A 36 9.85 -17.97 2.14
CA SER A 36 10.40 -19.14 1.43
C SER A 36 9.81 -20.47 1.89
N ALA A 37 9.20 -20.50 3.08
CA ALA A 37 8.56 -21.67 3.65
C ALA A 37 7.04 -21.73 3.36
N ARG A 38 6.51 -20.76 2.62
CA ARG A 38 5.09 -20.75 2.24
C ARG A 38 4.78 -21.89 1.28
N ASN A 39 3.57 -22.41 1.40
CA ASN A 39 3.04 -23.44 0.54
C ASN A 39 2.35 -22.79 -0.66
N ASP A 40 2.77 -23.16 -1.87
CA ASP A 40 2.20 -22.62 -3.10
C ASP A 40 0.73 -23.03 -3.31
N PHE A 41 0.22 -24.01 -2.56
CA PHE A 41 -1.18 -24.44 -2.54
C PHE A 41 -2.01 -23.79 -1.41
N GLN A 42 -1.49 -22.75 -0.77
CA GLN A 42 -2.22 -21.93 0.20
C GLN A 42 -2.12 -20.44 -0.15
N CYS A 43 -3.16 -19.69 0.19
CA CYS A 43 -3.14 -18.24 0.13
C CYS A 43 -2.67 -17.69 1.47
N TYR A 44 -2.07 -16.49 1.45
CA TYR A 44 -1.58 -15.83 2.66
C TYR A 44 -2.12 -14.40 2.70
N TYR A 45 -2.56 -13.95 3.87
CA TYR A 45 -2.95 -12.56 4.08
C TYR A 45 -2.61 -12.15 5.52
N LYS A 46 -1.88 -11.04 5.68
CA LYS A 46 -1.44 -10.48 6.96
C LYS A 46 -0.79 -11.53 7.87
N GLY A 47 0.00 -12.43 7.28
CA GLY A 47 0.72 -13.49 7.99
C GLY A 47 -0.11 -14.74 8.35
N LYS A 48 -1.40 -14.81 7.99
CA LYS A 48 -2.24 -16.00 8.15
C LYS A 48 -2.31 -16.80 6.86
N ALA A 49 -2.31 -18.13 6.96
CA ALA A 49 -2.47 -19.06 5.85
C ALA A 49 -3.93 -19.49 5.68
N TYR A 50 -4.36 -19.63 4.43
CA TYR A 50 -5.71 -20.03 4.03
C TYR A 50 -5.64 -21.19 3.04
N THR A 51 -6.44 -22.23 3.27
CA THR A 51 -6.56 -23.35 2.33
C THR A 51 -7.49 -22.99 1.18
N VAL A 52 -7.29 -23.63 0.03
CA VAL A 52 -8.19 -23.49 -1.12
C VAL A 52 -9.65 -23.70 -0.70
N GLY A 53 -10.54 -22.81 -1.15
CA GLY A 53 -11.96 -22.75 -0.81
C GLY A 53 -12.28 -21.91 0.43
N GLN A 54 -11.29 -21.51 1.25
CA GLN A 54 -11.54 -20.62 2.37
C GLN A 54 -11.81 -19.19 1.92
N GLN A 55 -12.76 -18.55 2.60
CA GLN A 55 -13.02 -17.12 2.49
C GLN A 55 -12.06 -16.34 3.38
N LEU A 56 -11.71 -15.13 2.95
CA LEU A 56 -10.98 -14.19 3.77
C LEU A 56 -11.82 -13.81 5.00
N ASP A 57 -11.17 -13.72 6.17
CA ASP A 57 -11.86 -13.20 7.36
C ASP A 57 -12.18 -11.72 7.19
N ALA A 58 -13.20 -11.23 7.90
CA ALA A 58 -13.52 -9.81 7.88
C ALA A 58 -12.31 -8.97 8.37
N ASP A 59 -11.92 -7.99 7.58
CA ASP A 59 -10.84 -7.05 7.88
C ASP A 59 -11.39 -5.62 7.99
N PRO A 60 -11.68 -5.13 9.22
CA PRO A 60 -12.22 -3.79 9.41
C PRO A 60 -11.23 -2.69 9.03
N ASP A 61 -9.93 -2.99 8.95
CA ASP A 61 -8.94 -2.02 8.49
C ASP A 61 -8.88 -1.94 6.95
N ASN A 62 -9.46 -2.92 6.25
CA ASN A 62 -9.47 -3.01 4.80
C ASN A 62 -10.88 -3.28 4.24
N PRO A 63 -11.76 -2.26 4.21
CA PRO A 63 -13.13 -2.42 3.71
C PRO A 63 -13.21 -2.75 2.21
N CYS A 64 -12.09 -2.65 1.48
CA CYS A 64 -11.99 -2.99 0.06
C CYS A 64 -11.70 -4.46 -0.21
N ALA A 65 -11.32 -5.26 0.80
CA ALA A 65 -11.12 -6.70 0.66
C ALA A 65 -12.45 -7.46 0.63
N VAL A 66 -13.26 -7.23 -0.40
CA VAL A 66 -14.62 -7.75 -0.49
C VAL A 66 -14.67 -9.09 -1.20
N SER A 67 -15.36 -10.06 -0.58
CA SER A 67 -15.64 -11.39 -1.14
C SER A 67 -14.39 -12.11 -1.67
N CYS A 68 -13.28 -11.97 -0.93
CA CYS A 68 -12.03 -12.65 -1.27
C CYS A 68 -12.06 -14.12 -0.87
N SER A 69 -11.66 -15.01 -1.78
CA SER A 69 -11.55 -16.44 -1.54
C SER A 69 -10.25 -17.00 -2.07
N CYS A 70 -9.72 -18.03 -1.41
CA CYS A 70 -8.51 -18.70 -1.86
C CYS A 70 -8.85 -19.73 -2.94
N VAL A 71 -8.33 -19.53 -4.15
CA VAL A 71 -8.64 -20.37 -5.33
C VAL A 71 -7.36 -20.96 -5.90
N LEU A 72 -7.43 -22.20 -6.39
CA LEU A 72 -6.31 -22.87 -7.05
C LEU A 72 -6.30 -22.56 -8.55
N TYR A 73 -5.19 -22.01 -9.03
CA TYR A 73 -4.89 -21.81 -10.45
C TYR A 73 -3.66 -22.63 -10.85
N ASP A 74 -3.28 -22.58 -12.14
CA ASP A 74 -2.11 -23.29 -12.67
C ASP A 74 -0.80 -22.83 -12.00
N GLN A 75 -0.72 -21.58 -11.53
CA GLN A 75 0.44 -21.01 -10.85
C GLN A 75 0.44 -21.25 -9.32
N GLY A 76 -0.56 -21.99 -8.81
CA GLY A 76 -0.76 -22.22 -7.38
C GLY A 76 -2.02 -21.53 -6.84
N ALA A 77 -2.16 -21.54 -5.52
CA ALA A 77 -3.26 -20.91 -4.83
C ALA A 77 -3.07 -19.39 -4.79
N LEU A 78 -4.09 -18.64 -5.24
CA LEU A 78 -4.14 -17.19 -5.29
C LEU A 78 -5.46 -16.69 -4.70
N TRP A 79 -5.48 -15.45 -4.25
CA TRP A 79 -6.72 -14.79 -3.85
C TRP A 79 -7.52 -14.38 -5.08
N ASP A 80 -8.81 -14.72 -5.06
CA ASP A 80 -9.82 -14.23 -5.99
C ASP A 80 -10.78 -13.32 -5.22
N CYS A 81 -10.75 -12.02 -5.50
CA CYS A 81 -11.52 -11.00 -4.80
C CYS A 81 -12.47 -10.32 -5.75
N ALA A 82 -13.64 -9.90 -5.25
CA ALA A 82 -14.58 -9.14 -6.07
C ALA A 82 -13.99 -7.76 -6.41
N VAL A 83 -14.08 -7.39 -7.68
CA VAL A 83 -13.86 -6.01 -8.12
C VAL A 83 -15.16 -5.24 -7.85
N LEU A 84 -15.03 -4.13 -7.12
CA LEU A 84 -16.17 -3.27 -6.82
C LEU A 84 -16.29 -2.16 -7.87
N ASP A 85 -17.47 -2.01 -8.42
CA ASP A 85 -17.84 -0.86 -9.24
C ASP A 85 -18.23 0.29 -8.30
N CYS A 86 -17.25 1.16 -8.00
CA CYS A 86 -17.48 2.30 -7.13
C CYS A 86 -18.05 3.50 -7.92
N PRO A 87 -19.13 4.14 -7.44
CA PRO A 87 -19.82 5.21 -8.17
C PRO A 87 -18.97 6.46 -8.41
N GLU A 88 -17.91 6.67 -7.65
CA GLU A 88 -16.92 7.73 -7.86
C GLU A 88 -16.08 7.57 -9.14
N TYR A 89 -16.06 6.40 -9.75
CA TYR A 89 -15.32 6.13 -10.99
C TYR A 89 -16.20 6.13 -12.25
N ASP A 90 -17.53 6.09 -12.10
CA ASP A 90 -18.50 5.93 -13.20
C ASP A 90 -18.85 7.22 -13.96
N GLY A 91 -17.89 8.14 -14.12
CA GLY A 91 -18.07 9.37 -14.93
C GLY A 91 -18.67 10.56 -14.20
N GLY A 92 -18.66 10.53 -12.86
CA GLY A 92 -19.05 11.65 -11.99
C GLY A 92 -20.54 11.73 -11.68
N LEU A 93 -20.91 12.69 -10.83
CA LEU A 93 -22.30 12.95 -10.47
C LEU A 93 -23.06 13.50 -11.69
N SER A 94 -24.29 13.02 -11.91
CA SER A 94 -25.06 13.38 -13.09
C SER A 94 -25.41 14.88 -13.07
N TYR A 95 -25.51 15.52 -14.24
CA TYR A 95 -25.76 16.96 -14.37
C TYR A 95 -27.09 17.45 -13.73
N GLY A 96 -27.99 16.53 -13.37
CA GLY A 96 -29.25 16.80 -12.63
C GLY A 96 -29.13 16.74 -11.10
N ASP A 97 -27.97 16.34 -10.58
CA ASP A 97 -27.70 16.11 -9.16
C ASP A 97 -27.31 17.42 -8.47
N GLN A 98 -28.27 18.35 -8.38
CA GLN A 98 -28.04 19.58 -7.61
C GLN A 98 -27.69 19.23 -6.16
N ASN A 99 -26.60 19.81 -5.67
CA ASN A 99 -26.11 19.65 -4.30
C ASN A 99 -25.88 18.19 -3.88
N CYS A 100 -25.29 17.39 -4.77
CA CYS A 100 -24.78 16.06 -4.45
C CYS A 100 -23.25 16.03 -4.36
N TYR A 101 -22.71 15.16 -3.52
CA TYR A 101 -21.28 14.87 -3.42
C TYR A 101 -21.04 13.41 -3.02
N TYR A 102 -19.81 12.92 -3.24
CA TYR A 102 -19.35 11.62 -2.75
C TYR A 102 -18.98 11.72 -1.27
N LYS A 103 -19.73 11.02 -0.42
CA LYS A 103 -19.46 10.90 1.02
C LYS A 103 -18.75 9.58 1.30
N TYR A 104 -17.53 9.65 1.80
CA TYR A 104 -16.72 8.50 2.21
C TYR A 104 -16.90 8.19 3.70
N SER A 105 -16.56 6.96 4.08
CA SER A 105 -16.50 6.49 5.47
C SER A 105 -15.39 5.47 5.61
N PHE A 106 -14.77 5.36 6.78
CA PHE A 106 -13.69 4.37 7.00
C PHE A 106 -14.16 2.91 6.92
N ASP A 107 -15.45 2.66 7.10
CA ASP A 107 -16.02 1.29 7.10
C ASP A 107 -16.51 0.85 5.70
N SER A 108 -16.25 1.63 4.65
CA SER A 108 -16.72 1.37 3.29
C SER A 108 -15.59 1.57 2.30
N CYS A 109 -15.47 0.68 1.32
CA CYS A 109 -14.49 0.83 0.24
C CYS A 109 -14.85 1.99 -0.67
N CYS A 110 -16.09 1.98 -1.19
CA CYS A 110 -16.59 2.99 -2.10
C CYS A 110 -17.27 4.13 -1.34
N ALA A 111 -17.27 5.30 -1.95
CA ALA A 111 -18.11 6.41 -1.52
C ALA A 111 -19.60 6.11 -1.77
N ARG A 112 -20.45 6.88 -1.10
CA ARG A 112 -21.87 6.95 -1.41
C ARG A 112 -22.23 8.33 -1.91
N THR A 113 -22.99 8.40 -2.98
CA THR A 113 -23.61 9.66 -3.42
C THR A 113 -24.60 10.15 -2.38
N LYS A 114 -24.43 11.40 -1.93
CA LYS A 114 -25.33 12.06 -0.98
C LYS A 114 -25.77 13.40 -1.55
N CYS A 115 -27.07 13.61 -1.58
CA CYS A 115 -27.72 14.80 -2.11
C CYS A 115 -28.48 15.53 -1.00
N TYR A 116 -28.39 16.86 -0.99
CA TYR A 116 -29.05 17.70 0.01
C TYR A 116 -29.79 18.85 -0.66
N SER A 117 -30.85 19.36 -0.03
CA SER A 117 -31.50 20.58 -0.52
C SER A 117 -30.63 21.82 -0.33
N SER A 118 -29.80 21.84 0.72
CA SER A 118 -28.76 22.83 1.00
C SER A 118 -27.66 22.20 1.86
N TYR A 119 -26.44 22.73 1.78
CA TYR A 119 -25.28 22.34 2.59
C TYR A 119 -25.14 23.11 3.91
N ASP A 120 -26.00 24.08 4.19
CA ASP A 120 -25.88 24.98 5.36
C ASP A 120 -25.89 24.26 6.72
N LYS A 121 -26.37 23.02 6.76
CA LYS A 121 -26.48 22.19 7.97
C LYS A 121 -25.43 21.08 8.05
N LEU A 122 -24.56 20.96 7.06
CA LEU A 122 -23.50 19.97 7.07
C LEU A 122 -22.33 20.47 7.88
N ASP A 123 -21.70 19.56 8.61
CA ASP A 123 -20.39 19.83 9.20
C ASP A 123 -19.39 20.12 8.07
N GLN A 124 -18.56 21.13 8.28
CA GLN A 124 -17.55 21.57 7.34
C GLN A 124 -16.18 21.63 8.00
N CYS A 125 -15.17 21.17 7.29
CA CYS A 125 -13.78 21.20 7.72
C CYS A 125 -13.01 22.22 6.89
N GLN A 126 -12.28 23.11 7.56
CA GLN A 126 -11.34 24.02 6.89
C GLN A 126 -9.93 23.46 7.02
N PHE A 127 -9.29 23.15 5.89
CA PHE A 127 -7.90 22.67 5.87
C PHE A 127 -7.14 23.32 4.71
N ASN A 128 -6.01 23.97 5.01
CA ASN A 128 -5.18 24.67 4.03
C ASN A 128 -5.93 25.64 3.09
N GLY A 129 -6.98 26.30 3.60
CA GLY A 129 -7.80 27.24 2.83
C GLY A 129 -8.89 26.59 1.96
N THR A 130 -9.00 25.26 1.98
CA THR A 130 -10.06 24.51 1.31
C THR A 130 -11.13 24.09 2.32
N THR A 131 -12.39 24.24 1.93
CA THR A 131 -13.55 23.78 2.69
C THR A 131 -13.97 22.40 2.20
N TYR A 132 -14.05 21.44 3.11
CA TYR A 132 -14.51 20.07 2.87
C TYR A 132 -15.84 19.85 3.58
N LEU A 133 -16.78 19.21 2.92
CA LEU A 133 -18.03 18.72 3.51
C LEU A 133 -17.79 17.43 4.29
N GLU A 134 -18.63 17.18 5.28
CA GLU A 134 -18.61 15.95 6.08
C GLU A 134 -18.46 14.68 5.23
N GLY A 135 -17.44 13.89 5.54
CA GLY A 135 -17.09 12.64 4.86
C GLY A 135 -16.35 12.80 3.54
N GLN A 136 -16.02 14.01 3.09
CA GLN A 136 -15.08 14.17 1.98
C GLN A 136 -13.66 13.83 2.40
N VAL A 137 -12.87 13.32 1.46
CA VAL A 137 -11.44 13.13 1.63
C VAL A 137 -10.76 14.50 1.71
N ILE A 138 -10.01 14.73 2.77
CA ILE A 138 -9.17 15.91 2.92
C ILE A 138 -7.90 15.67 2.10
N GLU A 139 -7.62 16.54 1.13
CA GLU A 139 -6.40 16.45 0.33
C GLU A 139 -5.20 17.01 1.11
N HIS A 140 -4.14 16.22 1.24
CA HIS A 140 -2.91 16.61 1.91
C HIS A 140 -1.72 15.80 1.40
N THR A 141 -0.52 16.35 1.56
CA THR A 141 0.75 15.72 1.14
C THR A 141 1.67 15.37 2.33
N THR A 142 1.22 15.64 3.55
CA THR A 142 2.03 15.46 4.77
C THR A 142 2.32 13.99 5.11
N ASP A 143 1.42 13.09 4.71
CA ASP A 143 1.58 11.65 4.88
C ASP A 143 0.84 10.92 3.75
N PRO A 144 1.55 10.47 2.70
CA PRO A 144 0.94 9.78 1.58
C PRO A 144 0.32 8.42 1.97
N CYS A 145 0.67 7.90 3.14
CA CYS A 145 0.17 6.63 3.67
C CYS A 145 -1.08 6.76 4.53
N SER A 146 -1.68 7.94 4.60
CA SER A 146 -2.94 8.15 5.31
C SER A 146 -4.03 8.68 4.38
N THR A 147 -5.27 8.28 4.67
CA THR A 147 -6.48 8.89 4.10
C THR A 147 -7.21 9.58 5.24
N CYS A 148 -7.42 10.89 5.12
CA CYS A 148 -8.13 11.67 6.11
C CYS A 148 -9.52 12.08 5.60
N LEU A 149 -10.53 12.01 6.45
CA LEU A 149 -11.90 12.39 6.14
C LEU A 149 -12.29 13.62 6.96
N CYS A 150 -13.04 14.53 6.35
CA CYS A 150 -13.71 15.58 7.09
C CYS A 150 -14.77 14.96 8.02
N GLN A 151 -14.68 15.21 9.32
CA GLN A 151 -15.67 14.74 10.29
C GLN A 151 -15.97 15.84 11.30
N SER A 152 -17.09 15.67 12.01
CA SER A 152 -17.47 16.55 13.10
C SER A 152 -16.33 16.71 14.13
N GLY A 153 -16.11 17.94 14.59
CA GLY A 153 -15.06 18.26 15.56
C GLY A 153 -13.66 18.47 14.97
N PHE A 154 -13.51 18.52 13.64
CA PHE A 154 -12.22 18.86 13.02
C PHE A 154 -11.83 20.32 13.29
N THR A 155 -10.64 20.52 13.86
CA THR A 155 -10.12 21.85 14.26
C THR A 155 -9.00 22.36 13.34
N GLY A 156 -8.85 21.80 12.15
CA GLY A 156 -7.79 22.17 11.19
C GLY A 156 -6.51 21.33 11.32
N GLN A 157 -6.47 20.35 12.22
CA GLN A 157 -5.30 19.49 12.44
C GLN A 157 -5.60 18.04 12.06
N LEU A 158 -4.77 17.47 11.18
CA LEU A 158 -4.82 16.04 10.86
C LEU A 158 -4.35 15.21 12.05
N GLY A 159 -4.99 14.07 12.27
CA GLY A 159 -4.66 13.17 13.37
C GLY A 159 -5.43 11.87 13.30
N LYS A 160 -5.08 10.90 14.15
CA LYS A 160 -5.66 9.55 14.17
C LYS A 160 -7.19 9.49 14.30
N GLN A 161 -7.82 10.55 14.80
CA GLN A 161 -9.28 10.63 14.84
C GLN A 161 -9.87 10.76 13.43
N PHE A 162 -9.23 11.57 12.58
CA PHE A 162 -9.72 11.94 11.24
C PHE A 162 -9.02 11.20 10.11
N CYS A 163 -7.99 10.42 10.42
CA CYS A 163 -7.15 9.74 9.43
C CYS A 163 -7.06 8.24 9.72
N ARG A 164 -6.99 7.45 8.66
CA ARG A 164 -6.68 6.02 8.69
C ARG A 164 -5.51 5.72 7.79
N GLU A 165 -4.75 4.71 8.18
CA GLU A 165 -3.65 4.20 7.38
C GLU A 165 -4.20 3.50 6.12
N LYS A 166 -3.61 3.81 4.96
CA LYS A 166 -3.95 3.15 3.70
C LYS A 166 -3.51 1.69 3.74
N GLN A 167 -4.40 0.80 3.30
CA GLN A 167 -4.10 -0.60 3.04
C GLN A 167 -3.88 -0.78 1.54
N CYS A 168 -2.69 -1.23 1.14
CA CYS A 168 -2.32 -1.47 -0.25
C CYS A 168 -2.77 -2.84 -0.75
N SER A 169 -3.22 -3.72 0.16
CA SER A 169 -3.73 -5.06 -0.15
C SER A 169 -2.74 -5.89 -0.95
N ILE A 170 -1.44 -5.74 -0.65
CA ILE A 170 -0.36 -6.32 -1.48
C ILE A 170 -0.56 -7.83 -1.63
N GLU A 171 -0.78 -8.59 -0.55
CA GLU A 171 -0.94 -10.04 -0.67
C GLU A 171 -2.21 -10.48 -1.42
N LEU A 172 -3.31 -9.70 -1.35
CA LEU A 172 -4.57 -10.04 -2.02
C LEU A 172 -4.44 -9.99 -3.54
N TYR A 173 -3.68 -9.03 -4.07
CA TYR A 173 -3.61 -8.82 -5.52
C TYR A 173 -2.28 -9.25 -6.13
N ASN A 174 -1.25 -9.48 -5.32
CA ASN A 174 0.14 -9.63 -5.77
C ASN A 174 0.81 -10.92 -5.25
N THR A 175 0.03 -11.95 -4.86
CA THR A 175 0.60 -13.21 -4.35
C THR A 175 1.64 -13.81 -5.32
N GLN A 176 1.33 -13.88 -6.62
CA GLN A 176 2.24 -14.46 -7.60
C GLN A 176 3.54 -13.66 -7.74
N VAL A 177 3.46 -12.32 -7.84
CA VAL A 177 4.65 -11.49 -8.00
C VAL A 177 5.54 -11.51 -6.75
N ILE A 178 4.96 -11.70 -5.56
CA ILE A 178 5.74 -11.91 -4.32
C ILE A 178 6.48 -13.24 -4.38
N ARG A 179 5.83 -14.32 -4.83
CA ARG A 179 6.46 -15.66 -5.00
C ARG A 179 7.61 -15.61 -5.99
N ASP A 180 7.45 -14.86 -7.09
CA ASP A 180 8.45 -14.72 -8.14
C ASP A 180 9.63 -13.81 -7.75
N GLY A 181 9.64 -13.28 -6.52
CA GLY A 181 10.72 -12.43 -6.01
C GLY A 181 10.75 -11.05 -6.67
N CYS A 182 9.61 -10.58 -7.16
CA CYS A 182 9.47 -9.25 -7.72
C CYS A 182 9.47 -8.18 -6.62
N THR A 183 9.95 -6.98 -6.95
CA THR A 183 10.02 -5.84 -6.04
C THR A 183 8.93 -4.82 -6.37
N PRO A 184 8.35 -4.14 -5.36
CA PRO A 184 7.40 -3.07 -5.61
C PRO A 184 8.04 -1.87 -6.33
N VAL A 185 7.24 -1.25 -7.20
CA VAL A 185 7.50 0.05 -7.83
C VAL A 185 6.49 1.07 -7.28
N TYR A 186 7.01 2.12 -6.67
CA TYR A 186 6.23 3.20 -6.09
C TYR A 186 6.26 4.43 -6.99
N MET A 187 5.20 5.24 -6.99
CA MET A 187 5.29 6.61 -7.49
C MET A 187 6.18 7.43 -6.54
N GLU A 188 6.81 8.50 -7.04
CA GLU A 188 7.49 9.46 -6.17
C GLU A 188 6.49 9.99 -5.11
N ASN A 189 6.88 9.91 -3.83
CA ASN A 189 6.01 10.22 -2.68
C ASN A 189 4.73 9.36 -2.58
N GLY A 190 4.65 8.23 -3.28
CA GLY A 190 3.54 7.29 -3.19
C GLY A 190 3.65 6.35 -1.99
N CYS A 191 2.51 5.97 -1.40
CA CYS A 191 2.48 5.01 -0.30
C CYS A 191 2.40 3.55 -0.76
N CYS A 192 1.48 3.27 -1.67
CA CYS A 192 1.23 1.93 -2.19
C CYS A 192 1.98 1.73 -3.51
N PRO A 193 2.49 0.53 -3.76
CA PRO A 193 3.06 0.24 -5.07
C PRO A 193 1.96 0.32 -6.12
N TYR A 194 2.29 0.88 -7.28
CA TYR A 194 1.38 0.89 -8.44
C TYR A 194 1.73 -0.23 -9.44
N ASP A 195 2.95 -0.78 -9.35
CA ASP A 195 3.45 -1.86 -10.19
C ASP A 195 4.52 -2.69 -9.45
N PHE A 196 4.96 -3.80 -10.06
CA PHE A 196 6.02 -4.66 -9.56
C PHE A 196 7.03 -4.98 -10.66
N ARG A 197 8.33 -4.85 -10.33
CA ARG A 197 9.42 -5.24 -11.22
C ARG A 197 9.93 -6.62 -10.85
N CYS A 198 9.87 -7.57 -11.78
CA CYS A 198 10.41 -8.91 -11.59
C CYS A 198 11.87 -9.04 -12.05
N PRO A 199 12.68 -9.92 -11.43
CA PRO A 199 14.07 -10.13 -11.83
C PRO A 199 14.21 -10.62 -13.28
N ARG A 200 15.27 -10.17 -13.96
CA ARG A 200 15.63 -10.58 -15.32
C ARG A 200 17.11 -10.94 -15.39
N ASP A 201 17.48 -11.83 -16.30
CA ASP A 201 18.89 -12.25 -16.45
C ASP A 201 19.84 -11.10 -16.83
N SER A 202 19.31 -10.08 -17.51
CA SER A 202 20.05 -8.90 -17.95
C SER A 202 20.19 -7.81 -16.87
N ASP A 203 19.63 -8.03 -15.69
CA ASP A 203 19.76 -7.09 -14.57
C ASP A 203 21.20 -7.07 -14.05
N VAL A 204 21.70 -5.88 -13.72
CA VAL A 204 23.08 -5.64 -13.26
C VAL A 204 23.07 -4.69 -12.07
N VAL A 205 23.91 -4.97 -11.07
CA VAL A 205 24.11 -4.11 -9.91
C VAL A 205 25.21 -3.08 -10.19
N ILE A 206 24.92 -1.81 -9.91
CA ILE A 206 25.93 -0.76 -9.80
C ILE A 206 26.35 -0.69 -8.33
N GLY A 207 27.60 -1.06 -8.06
CA GLY A 207 28.16 -1.03 -6.72
C GLY A 207 28.48 0.39 -6.24
N GLY A 208 28.46 0.57 -4.93
CA GLY A 208 28.80 1.83 -4.26
C GLY A 208 28.22 1.96 -2.86
N GLY A 209 27.37 1.01 -2.46
CA GLY A 209 26.71 0.94 -1.18
C GLY A 209 27.59 0.47 -0.02
N LEU A 210 27.04 0.64 1.18
CA LEU A 210 27.66 0.27 2.44
C LEU A 210 27.67 -1.25 2.63
N VAL A 211 28.86 -1.82 2.71
CA VAL A 211 29.03 -3.24 3.07
C VAL A 211 28.58 -3.44 4.52
N SER A 212 27.54 -4.24 4.70
CA SER A 212 26.99 -4.58 6.01
C SER A 212 26.58 -6.06 6.06
N GLY A 213 26.23 -6.55 7.24
CA GLY A 213 25.66 -7.90 7.38
C GLY A 213 24.26 -8.04 6.76
N HIS A 214 23.55 -6.94 6.55
CA HIS A 214 22.21 -6.91 5.96
C HIS A 214 22.29 -6.47 4.50
N ARG A 215 21.69 -7.27 3.61
CA ARG A 215 21.81 -7.10 2.15
C ARG A 215 20.45 -7.34 1.49
N CYS A 216 20.18 -6.59 0.43
CA CYS A 216 18.98 -6.84 -0.37
C CYS A 216 19.25 -7.93 -1.41
N LYS A 217 18.21 -8.65 -1.80
CA LYS A 217 18.23 -9.64 -2.87
C LYS A 217 17.20 -9.29 -3.93
N PHE A 218 17.55 -9.57 -5.18
CA PHE A 218 16.65 -9.46 -6.32
C PHE A 218 17.04 -10.49 -7.38
N GLY A 219 16.24 -11.56 -7.50
CA GLY A 219 16.64 -12.76 -8.24
C GLY A 219 17.98 -13.31 -7.73
N ARG A 220 18.95 -13.48 -8.65
CA ARG A 220 20.32 -13.93 -8.32
C ARG A 220 21.24 -12.83 -7.79
N LEU A 221 20.80 -11.58 -7.81
CA LEU A 221 21.63 -10.43 -7.45
C LEU A 221 21.55 -10.14 -5.96
N THR A 222 22.67 -9.66 -5.40
CA THR A 222 22.76 -9.25 -4.00
C THR A 222 23.34 -7.83 -3.91
N PHE A 223 22.68 -6.97 -3.16
CA PHE A 223 22.95 -5.54 -3.05
C PHE A 223 23.42 -5.20 -1.64
N ASN A 224 24.44 -4.36 -1.55
CA ASN A 224 24.73 -3.61 -0.32
C ASN A 224 23.73 -2.46 -0.18
N ILE A 225 23.58 -1.94 1.03
CA ILE A 225 22.67 -0.81 1.28
C ILE A 225 23.18 0.41 0.51
N GLY A 226 22.36 0.95 -0.39
CA GLY A 226 22.70 2.04 -1.31
C GLY A 226 23.15 1.60 -2.71
N ASP A 227 23.37 0.31 -2.97
CA ASP A 227 23.60 -0.16 -4.35
C ASP A 227 22.36 0.07 -5.21
N LEU A 228 22.60 0.34 -6.50
CA LEU A 228 21.56 0.62 -7.51
C LEU A 228 21.43 -0.53 -8.49
N LEU A 229 20.24 -0.71 -9.05
CA LEU A 229 20.01 -1.59 -10.20
C LEU A 229 20.07 -0.78 -11.50
N VAL A 230 20.80 -1.28 -12.50
CA VAL A 230 20.73 -0.72 -13.86
C VAL A 230 19.33 -1.03 -14.43
N SER A 231 18.50 -0.01 -14.57
CA SER A 231 17.23 -0.13 -15.28
C SER A 231 17.38 0.21 -16.76
N ARG A 232 16.67 -0.51 -17.64
CA ARG A 232 16.49 -0.09 -19.05
C ARG A 232 15.40 0.96 -19.20
N ASN A 233 14.57 1.13 -18.17
CA ASN A 233 13.59 2.19 -18.10
C ASN A 233 14.22 3.35 -17.33
N GLU A 234 14.51 4.45 -18.02
CA GLU A 234 15.12 5.65 -17.43
C GLU A 234 14.21 6.31 -16.38
N CYS A 235 12.91 6.01 -16.41
CA CYS A 235 11.94 6.46 -15.42
C CYS A 235 11.92 5.62 -14.14
N GLU A 236 12.67 4.52 -14.05
CA GLU A 236 12.64 3.64 -12.88
C GLU A 236 14.01 3.58 -12.20
N LEU A 237 14.06 4.03 -10.95
CA LEU A 237 15.24 3.95 -10.10
C LEU A 237 15.02 2.91 -9.02
N CYS A 238 15.76 1.80 -9.05
CA CYS A 238 15.71 0.78 -8.01
C CYS A 238 17.00 0.76 -7.19
N SER A 239 16.86 0.64 -5.87
CA SER A 239 17.98 0.65 -4.94
C SER A 239 17.71 -0.20 -3.70
N CYS A 240 18.78 -0.61 -3.02
CA CYS A 240 18.69 -1.26 -1.71
C CYS A 240 18.66 -0.22 -0.60
N ILE A 241 17.47 0.26 -0.22
CA ILE A 241 17.32 1.22 0.89
C ILE A 241 17.16 0.53 2.26
N MET A 242 16.48 -0.62 2.29
CA MET A 242 16.14 -1.33 3.52
C MET A 242 15.99 -2.81 3.18
N PRO A 243 16.93 -3.69 3.59
CA PRO A 243 16.88 -5.13 3.33
C PRO A 243 15.63 -5.82 3.92
N PRO A 244 15.19 -6.97 3.35
CA PRO A 244 15.89 -7.80 2.35
C PRO A 244 15.51 -7.56 0.88
N PHE A 245 14.53 -6.71 0.57
CA PHE A 245 14.16 -6.41 -0.81
C PHE A 245 14.80 -5.10 -1.26
N ILE A 246 15.03 -4.98 -2.56
CA ILE A 246 15.23 -3.66 -3.16
C ILE A 246 13.89 -2.91 -3.18
N SER A 247 13.90 -1.64 -3.55
CA SER A 247 12.69 -0.86 -3.80
C SER A 247 12.89 0.00 -5.03
N CYS A 248 11.86 0.12 -5.86
CA CYS A 248 11.88 0.92 -7.06
C CYS A 248 10.97 2.14 -6.90
N ILE A 249 11.40 3.26 -7.45
CA ILE A 249 10.58 4.46 -7.58
C ILE A 249 10.49 4.86 -9.05
N ASN A 250 9.30 5.29 -9.47
CA ASN A 250 9.12 5.98 -10.72
C ASN A 250 9.47 7.46 -10.52
N VAL A 251 10.41 7.96 -11.33
CA VAL A 251 10.93 9.34 -11.30
C VAL A 251 10.49 10.17 -12.50
N CYS A 252 9.61 9.59 -13.31
CA CYS A 252 8.75 10.27 -14.25
C CYS A 252 7.30 10.22 -13.69
#